data_AF-A0A075UQT0-F1
#
_entry.id   AF-A0A075UQT0-F1
#
_cell.length_a   1.000
_cell.length_b   1.000
_cell.length_c   1.000
_cell.angle_alpha   90.00
_cell.angle_beta   90.00
_cell.angle_gamma   90.00
#
_symmetry.space_group_name_H-M   'P 1'
#
loop_
_entity.id
_entity.type
_entity.pdbx_description
1 polymer ?
#
loop_
_entity_poly.entity_id
_entity_poly.type
_entity_poly.pdbx_seq_one_letter_code
_entity_poly.pdbx_strand_id
1 'polypeptide(L)'
;MSRQDEPGRSLAEKLDHLFAHVTRRNGSEFTYEEVASAITAEGVTISQSYVWQLRKGKKDNPTLKHLQGLADFFGVPVTYFFNEGVSDRVDRQLEYLRAEQARLRELADTDEVRLMAMRAGELTTDRRELVKNLLDVVWRDQQAMRERGSKQD
;
A
#
# COMPACT_ATOMS: atom_id res chain seq x y z
N MET A 1 22.42 -23.10 -24.08
CA MET A 1 22.20 -23.24 -22.64
C MET A 1 20.84 -22.65 -22.34
N SER A 2 19.82 -23.49 -22.23
CA SER A 2 18.44 -23.07 -21.96
C SER A 2 18.40 -22.48 -20.56
N ARG A 3 18.05 -21.19 -20.45
CA ARG A 3 17.62 -20.60 -19.17
C ARG A 3 16.40 -21.40 -18.76
N GLN A 4 16.52 -22.16 -17.68
CA GLN A 4 15.38 -22.81 -17.04
C GLN A 4 14.45 -21.68 -16.58
N ASP A 5 13.21 -21.71 -17.05
CA ASP A 5 12.13 -20.85 -16.57
C ASP A 5 11.93 -21.16 -15.08
N GLU A 6 12.46 -20.32 -14.19
CA GLU A 6 12.05 -20.30 -12.79
C GLU A 6 10.51 -20.11 -12.79
N PRO A 7 9.73 -21.00 -12.16
CA PRO A 7 8.29 -20.82 -12.12
C PRO A 7 8.00 -19.52 -11.39
N GLY A 8 7.43 -18.55 -12.13
CA GLY A 8 6.95 -17.29 -11.56
C GLY A 8 5.97 -17.55 -10.40
N ARG A 9 5.78 -16.54 -9.54
CA ARG A 9 4.95 -16.69 -8.34
C ARG A 9 3.55 -17.18 -8.69
N SER A 10 3.04 -18.10 -7.88
CA SER A 10 1.68 -18.59 -7.97
C SER A 10 0.66 -17.48 -7.75
N LEU A 11 -0.57 -17.70 -8.23
CA LEU A 11 -1.70 -16.81 -7.94
C LEU A 11 -1.89 -16.61 -6.42
N ALA A 12 -1.71 -17.68 -5.65
CA ALA A 12 -1.84 -17.66 -4.19
C ALA A 12 -0.82 -16.70 -3.56
N GLU A 13 0.45 -16.78 -3.95
CA GLU A 13 1.51 -15.88 -3.45
C GLU A 13 1.26 -14.43 -3.88
N LYS A 14 0.84 -14.21 -5.12
CA LYS A 14 0.49 -12.87 -5.62
C LYS A 14 -0.68 -12.26 -4.85
N LEU A 15 -1.71 -13.06 -4.56
CA LEU A 15 -2.85 -12.61 -3.75
C LEU A 15 -2.44 -12.36 -2.29
N ASP A 16 -1.68 -13.25 -1.69
CA ASP A 16 -1.20 -13.08 -0.32
C ASP A 16 -0.39 -11.80 -0.16
N HIS A 17 0.47 -11.50 -1.15
CA HIS A 17 1.20 -10.24 -1.23
C HIS A 17 0.25 -9.02 -1.26
N LEU A 18 -0.80 -9.04 -2.09
CA LEU A 18 -1.78 -7.94 -2.14
C LEU A 18 -2.52 -7.76 -0.81
N PHE A 19 -2.94 -8.85 -0.15
CA PHE A 19 -3.58 -8.77 1.17
C PHE A 19 -2.67 -8.14 2.24
N ALA A 20 -1.39 -8.49 2.24
CA ALA A 20 -0.41 -7.93 3.17
C ALA A 20 -0.12 -6.44 2.88
N HIS A 21 -0.11 -6.03 1.60
CA HIS A 21 0.36 -4.70 1.21
C HIS A 21 -0.75 -3.66 0.96
N VAL A 22 -1.99 -4.10 0.75
CA VAL A 22 -3.16 -3.22 0.60
C VAL A 22 -4.07 -3.45 1.79
N THR A 23 -3.92 -2.64 2.84
CA THR A 23 -4.74 -2.75 4.07
C THR A 23 -5.74 -1.62 4.22
N ARG A 24 -6.66 -1.82 5.15
CA ARG A 24 -7.49 -0.77 5.72
C ARG A 24 -6.66 0.39 6.30
N ARG A 25 -7.33 1.51 6.57
CA ARG A 25 -6.74 2.71 7.21
C ARG A 25 -6.03 2.43 8.52
N ASN A 26 -6.56 1.51 9.32
CA ASN A 26 -5.97 1.07 10.60
C ASN A 26 -4.77 0.12 10.43
N GLY A 27 -4.39 -0.25 9.20
CA GLY A 27 -3.26 -1.13 8.92
C GLY A 27 -3.57 -2.63 8.95
N SER A 28 -4.81 -3.03 9.23
CA SER A 28 -5.20 -4.44 9.22
C SER A 28 -5.61 -4.94 7.83
N GLU A 29 -5.31 -6.21 7.53
CA GLU A 29 -5.68 -6.83 6.24
C GLU A 29 -7.19 -6.87 6.07
N PHE A 30 -7.66 -6.73 4.82
CA PHE A 30 -9.07 -6.95 4.50
C PHE A 30 -9.49 -8.40 4.81
N THR A 31 -10.72 -8.57 5.27
CA THR A 31 -11.29 -9.92 5.41
C THR A 31 -11.70 -10.45 4.04
N TYR A 32 -11.80 -11.77 3.91
CA TYR A 32 -12.33 -12.39 2.70
C TYR A 32 -13.78 -11.98 2.42
N GLU A 33 -14.55 -11.71 3.47
CA GLU A 33 -15.94 -11.24 3.37
C GLU A 33 -16.01 -9.83 2.75
N GLU A 34 -15.16 -8.91 3.21
CA GLU A 34 -15.10 -7.55 2.68
C GLU A 34 -14.68 -7.56 1.20
N VAL A 35 -13.65 -8.32 0.86
CA VAL A 35 -13.18 -8.45 -0.53
C VAL A 35 -14.30 -9.01 -1.40
N ALA A 36 -14.93 -10.10 -0.98
CA ALA A 36 -15.99 -10.74 -1.77
C ALA A 36 -17.23 -9.85 -1.92
N SER A 37 -17.62 -9.16 -0.85
CA SER A 37 -18.77 -8.25 -0.85
C SER A 37 -18.53 -7.05 -1.75
N ALA A 38 -17.34 -6.45 -1.71
CA ALA A 38 -16.97 -5.33 -2.57
C ALA A 38 -16.99 -5.73 -4.06
N ILE A 39 -16.38 -6.88 -4.40
CA ILE A 39 -16.38 -7.38 -5.78
C ILE A 39 -17.79 -7.73 -6.26
N THR A 40 -18.63 -8.28 -5.38
CA THR A 40 -20.02 -8.60 -5.70
C THR A 40 -20.87 -7.34 -5.92
N ALA A 41 -20.62 -6.27 -5.16
CA ALA A 41 -21.28 -4.98 -5.34
C ALA A 41 -20.99 -4.34 -6.71
N GLU A 42 -19.81 -4.60 -7.28
CA GLU A 42 -19.41 -4.19 -8.64
C GLU A 42 -19.95 -5.14 -9.74
N GLY A 43 -20.80 -6.10 -9.38
CA GLY A 43 -21.49 -6.98 -10.34
C GLY A 43 -20.78 -8.30 -10.68
N VAL A 44 -19.69 -8.65 -9.97
CA VAL A 44 -19.00 -9.93 -10.13
C VAL A 44 -19.29 -10.84 -8.94
N THR A 45 -20.17 -11.82 -9.10
CA THR A 45 -20.49 -12.78 -8.03
C THR A 45 -19.27 -13.61 -7.65
N ILE A 46 -18.80 -13.44 -6.41
CA ILE A 46 -17.69 -14.19 -5.82
C ILE A 46 -17.98 -14.45 -4.33
N SER A 47 -17.60 -15.62 -3.82
CA SER A 47 -17.81 -15.95 -2.40
C SER A 47 -16.55 -15.76 -1.57
N GLN A 48 -16.70 -15.43 -0.29
CA GLN A 48 -15.59 -15.38 0.68
C GLN A 48 -14.77 -16.68 0.67
N SER A 49 -15.45 -17.83 0.62
CA SER A 49 -14.79 -19.14 0.64
C SER A 49 -13.90 -19.33 -0.58
N TYR A 50 -14.37 -18.87 -1.75
CA TYR A 50 -13.58 -18.92 -2.97
C TYR A 50 -12.36 -18.00 -2.91
N VAL A 51 -12.49 -16.78 -2.39
CA VAL A 51 -11.35 -15.87 -2.18
C VAL A 51 -10.30 -16.51 -1.26
N TRP A 52 -10.73 -17.14 -0.16
CA TRP A 52 -9.83 -17.89 0.72
C TRP A 52 -9.15 -19.07 0.00
N GLN A 53 -9.91 -19.85 -0.79
CA GLN A 53 -9.37 -20.97 -1.56
C GLN A 53 -8.30 -20.51 -2.56
N LEU A 54 -8.49 -19.37 -3.22
CA LEU A 54 -7.51 -18.77 -4.13
C LEU A 54 -6.25 -18.34 -3.37
N ARG A 55 -6.39 -17.58 -2.27
CA ARG A 55 -5.24 -17.14 -1.45
C ARG A 55 -4.45 -18.31 -0.86
N LYS A 56 -5.11 -19.42 -0.54
CA LYS A 56 -4.46 -20.63 0.00
C LYS A 56 -4.05 -21.65 -1.07
N GLY A 57 -4.18 -21.32 -2.36
CA GLY A 57 -3.83 -22.21 -3.46
C GLY A 57 -4.65 -23.50 -3.52
N LYS A 58 -5.81 -23.56 -2.85
CA LYS A 58 -6.77 -24.67 -2.97
C LYS A 58 -7.50 -24.63 -4.31
N LYS A 59 -7.57 -23.44 -4.90
CA LYS A 59 -7.98 -23.17 -6.28
C LYS A 59 -6.95 -22.23 -6.89
N ASP A 60 -6.65 -22.41 -8.16
CA ASP A 60 -5.60 -21.69 -8.88
C ASP A 60 -6.06 -21.21 -10.27
N ASN A 61 -7.19 -21.71 -10.76
CA ASN A 61 -7.76 -21.38 -12.06
C ASN A 61 -9.10 -20.61 -11.96
N PRO A 62 -9.09 -19.34 -11.49
CA PRO A 62 -10.27 -18.48 -11.52
C PRO A 62 -10.58 -17.96 -12.91
N THR A 63 -11.83 -17.50 -13.09
CA THR A 63 -12.23 -16.84 -14.34
C THR A 63 -11.56 -15.47 -14.46
N LEU A 64 -11.42 -14.97 -15.70
CA LEU A 64 -10.89 -13.61 -15.92
C LEU A 64 -11.73 -12.54 -15.20
N LYS A 65 -13.05 -12.73 -15.10
CA LYS A 65 -13.93 -11.80 -14.37
C LYS A 65 -13.60 -11.75 -12.88
N HIS A 66 -13.32 -12.89 -12.26
CA HIS A 66 -12.90 -12.94 -10.85
C HIS A 66 -11.54 -12.28 -10.64
N LEU A 67 -10.59 -12.50 -11.54
CA LEU A 67 -9.28 -11.86 -11.47
C LEU A 67 -9.38 -10.35 -11.68
N GLN A 68 -10.24 -9.89 -12.59
CA GLN A 68 -10.49 -8.46 -12.78
C GLN A 68 -11.08 -7.84 -11.51
N GLY A 69 -12.10 -8.47 -10.91
CA GLY A 69 -12.67 -7.98 -9.65
C GLY A 69 -11.65 -7.93 -8.50
N LEU A 70 -10.79 -8.94 -8.38
CA LEU A 70 -9.69 -8.92 -7.41
C LEU A 70 -8.69 -7.81 -7.71
N ALA A 71 -8.31 -7.62 -8.97
CA ALA A 71 -7.38 -6.57 -9.38
C ALA A 71 -7.94 -5.18 -9.07
N ASP A 72 -9.20 -4.93 -9.40
CA ASP A 72 -9.90 -3.66 -9.16
C ASP A 72 -10.02 -3.37 -7.66
N PHE A 73 -10.39 -4.38 -6.86
CA PHE A 73 -10.44 -4.25 -5.41
C PHE A 73 -9.09 -3.83 -4.80
N PHE A 74 -8.00 -4.46 -5.24
CA PHE A 74 -6.65 -4.16 -4.75
C PHE A 74 -5.99 -2.96 -5.44
N GLY A 75 -6.65 -2.36 -6.43
CA GLY A 75 -6.14 -1.21 -7.18
C GLY A 75 -4.90 -1.53 -8.03
N VAL A 76 -4.80 -2.75 -8.56
CA VAL A 76 -3.70 -3.20 -9.41
C VAL A 76 -4.19 -3.54 -10.83
N PRO A 77 -3.35 -3.48 -11.87
CA PRO A 77 -3.72 -3.96 -13.19
C PRO A 77 -3.96 -5.48 -13.17
N VAL A 78 -4.97 -6.00 -13.89
CA VAL A 78 -5.22 -7.45 -13.97
C VAL A 78 -4.03 -8.25 -14.51
N THR A 79 -3.18 -7.61 -15.33
CA THR A 79 -1.93 -8.19 -15.84
C THR A 79 -0.93 -8.52 -14.73
N TYR A 80 -1.07 -7.95 -13.54
CA TYR A 80 -0.32 -8.31 -12.34
C TYR A 80 -0.34 -9.82 -12.07
N PHE A 81 -1.44 -10.52 -12.36
CA PHE A 81 -1.53 -11.95 -12.09
C PHE A 81 -0.75 -12.81 -13.10
N PHE A 82 -0.47 -12.29 -14.31
CA PHE A 82 0.04 -13.10 -15.43
C PHE A 82 1.39 -12.65 -15.98
N ASN A 83 1.83 -11.42 -15.68
CA ASN A 83 3.07 -10.86 -16.21
C ASN A 83 4.02 -10.52 -15.06
N GLU A 84 5.07 -11.33 -14.88
CA GLU A 84 6.05 -11.16 -13.80
C GLU A 84 6.71 -9.77 -13.81
N GLY A 85 6.98 -9.18 -14.98
CA GLY A 85 7.54 -7.83 -15.07
C GLY A 85 6.60 -6.74 -14.56
N VAL A 86 5.28 -6.96 -14.67
CA VAL A 86 4.26 -6.10 -14.05
C VAL A 86 4.16 -6.41 -12.56
N SER A 87 4.15 -7.69 -12.17
CA SER A 87 4.12 -8.13 -10.77
C SER A 87 5.24 -7.47 -9.97
N ASP A 88 6.49 -7.59 -10.43
CA ASP A 88 7.67 -7.06 -9.74
C ASP A 88 7.65 -5.54 -9.63
N ARG A 89 7.11 -4.85 -10.63
CA ARG A 89 7.00 -3.38 -10.60
C ARG A 89 5.96 -2.93 -9.58
N VAL A 90 4.79 -3.57 -9.59
CA VAL A 90 3.71 -3.29 -8.64
C VAL A 90 4.19 -3.58 -7.22
N ASP A 91 4.90 -4.67 -7.01
CA ASP A 91 5.35 -5.04 -5.66
C ASP A 91 6.38 -4.09 -5.10
N ARG A 92 7.37 -3.67 -5.89
CA ARG A 92 8.30 -2.62 -5.46
C ARG A 92 7.57 -1.33 -5.09
N GLN A 93 6.52 -0.97 -5.82
CA GLN A 93 5.73 0.21 -5.51
C GLN A 93 4.93 0.04 -4.22
N LEU A 94 4.31 -1.12 -4.02
CA LEU A 94 3.54 -1.45 -2.83
C LEU A 94 4.45 -1.48 -1.58
N GLU A 95 5.64 -2.06 -1.69
CA GLU A 95 6.64 -2.09 -0.62
C GLU A 95 7.09 -0.68 -0.23
N TYR A 96 7.40 0.17 -1.23
CA TYR A 96 7.76 1.56 -0.98
C TYR A 96 6.64 2.34 -0.26
N LEU A 97 5.40 2.21 -0.73
CA LEU A 97 4.24 2.85 -0.11
C LEU A 97 4.01 2.34 1.32
N ARG A 98 4.29 1.06 1.57
CA ARG A 98 4.19 0.47 2.90
C ARG A 98 5.22 1.01 3.87
N ALA A 99 6.47 1.05 3.46
CA ALA A 99 7.54 1.62 4.26
C ALA A 99 7.26 3.09 4.58
N GLU A 100 6.79 3.86 3.61
CA GLU A 100 6.45 5.28 3.83
C GLU A 100 5.26 5.45 4.77
N GLN A 101 4.21 4.63 4.64
CA GLN A 101 3.08 4.63 5.58
C GLN A 101 3.50 4.28 7.01
N ALA A 102 4.36 3.25 7.17
CA ALA A 102 4.87 2.85 8.47
C ALA A 102 5.68 3.99 9.12
N ARG A 103 6.57 4.61 8.35
CA ARG A 103 7.35 5.77 8.77
C ARG A 103 6.47 6.94 9.20
N LEU A 104 5.45 7.29 8.41
CA LEU A 104 4.53 8.39 8.75
C LEU A 104 3.74 8.10 10.03
N ARG A 105 3.34 6.85 10.25
CA ARG A 105 2.68 6.43 11.50
C ARG A 105 3.60 6.58 12.70
N GLU A 106 4.84 6.14 12.60
CA GLU A 106 5.84 6.27 13.67
C GLU A 106 6.06 7.75 14.04
N LEU A 107 6.20 8.62 13.05
CA LEU A 107 6.34 10.07 13.29
C LEU A 107 5.08 10.65 13.97
N ALA A 108 3.89 10.23 13.53
CA ALA A 108 2.61 10.70 14.08
C ALA A 108 2.27 10.12 15.46
N ASP A 109 2.97 9.07 15.90
CA ASP A 109 2.70 8.43 17.20
C ASP A 109 3.32 9.18 18.37
N THR A 110 4.16 10.18 18.12
CA THR A 110 4.72 11.04 19.17
C THR A 110 3.67 12.04 19.69
N ASP A 111 3.58 12.20 21.01
CA ASP A 111 2.64 13.12 21.66
C ASP A 111 2.79 14.56 21.15
N GLU A 112 4.04 14.98 20.87
CA GLU A 112 4.36 16.31 20.36
C GLU A 112 3.82 16.55 18.96
N VAL A 113 4.06 15.63 18.01
CA VAL A 113 3.55 15.75 16.63
C VAL A 113 2.02 15.69 16.62
N ARG A 114 1.43 14.83 17.44
CA ARG A 114 -0.03 14.73 17.60
C ARG A 114 -0.62 16.05 18.12
N LEU A 115 -0.03 16.64 19.16
CA LEU A 115 -0.46 17.92 19.70
C LEU A 115 -0.31 19.06 18.67
N MET A 116 0.79 19.09 17.92
CA MET A 116 0.97 20.06 16.83
C MET A 116 -0.10 19.91 15.75
N ALA A 117 -0.40 18.69 15.32
CA ALA A 117 -1.43 18.41 14.32
C ALA A 117 -2.84 18.82 14.80
N MET A 118 -3.18 18.52 16.06
CA MET A 118 -4.46 18.94 16.66
C MET A 118 -4.59 20.46 16.69
N ARG A 119 -3.56 21.18 17.17
CA ARG A 119 -3.54 22.66 17.19
C ARG A 119 -3.64 23.25 15.78
N ALA A 120 -2.88 22.70 14.83
CA ALA A 120 -2.95 23.14 13.44
C ALA A 120 -4.36 22.93 12.85
N GLY A 121 -5.04 21.86 13.28
CA GLY A 121 -6.45 21.54 13.00
C GLY A 121 -7.41 22.69 13.30
N GLU A 122 -7.21 23.35 14.44
CA GLU A 122 -8.07 24.42 14.99
C GLU A 122 -7.83 25.80 14.35
N LEU A 123 -6.75 25.98 13.58
CA LEU A 123 -6.43 27.26 12.95
C LEU A 123 -7.31 27.55 11.73
N THR A 124 -7.51 28.83 11.40
CA THR A 124 -8.07 29.21 10.09
C THR A 124 -7.11 28.83 8.96
N THR A 125 -7.61 28.70 7.73
CA THR A 125 -6.79 28.33 6.55
C THR A 125 -5.57 29.24 6.39
N ASP A 126 -5.74 30.57 6.44
CA ASP A 126 -4.66 31.54 6.31
C ASP A 126 -3.61 31.38 7.42
N ARG A 127 -4.04 31.12 8.66
CA ARG A 127 -3.12 30.93 9.79
C ARG A 127 -2.37 29.62 9.70
N ARG A 128 -3.03 28.57 9.22
CA ARG A 128 -2.43 27.25 8.97
C ARG A 128 -1.37 27.33 7.87
N GLU A 129 -1.59 28.15 6.84
CA GLU A 129 -0.61 28.40 5.78
C GLU A 129 0.65 29.09 6.31
N LEU A 130 0.51 30.07 7.21
CA LEU A 130 1.67 30.69 7.86
C LEU A 130 2.50 29.68 8.65
N VAL A 131 1.85 28.80 9.42
CA VAL A 131 2.53 27.73 10.17
C VAL A 131 3.25 26.76 9.23
N LYS A 132 2.61 26.37 8.12
CA LYS A 132 3.23 25.53 7.09
C LYS A 132 4.50 26.18 6.52
N ASN A 133 4.43 27.46 6.16
CA ASN A 133 5.59 28.17 5.60
C ASN A 133 6.75 28.26 6.61
N LEU A 134 6.46 28.50 7.89
CA LEU A 134 7.49 28.50 8.94
C LEU A 134 8.12 27.10 9.10
N LEU A 135 7.28 26.05 9.11
CA LEU A 135 7.76 24.67 9.18
C LEU A 135 8.68 24.34 8.00
N ASP A 136 8.32 24.76 6.78
CA ASP A 136 9.15 24.56 5.58
C ASP A 136 10.52 25.24 5.70
N VAL A 137 10.59 26.44 6.28
CA VAL A 137 11.86 27.16 6.51
C VAL A 137 12.73 26.41 7.51
N VAL A 138 12.18 26.03 8.67
CA VAL A 138 12.92 25.31 9.72
C VAL A 138 13.40 23.95 9.20
N TRP A 139 12.55 23.25 8.44
CA TRP A 139 12.91 21.96 7.85
C TRP A 139 14.08 22.07 6.87
N ARG A 140 14.08 23.07 5.98
CA ARG A 140 15.18 23.29 5.02
C ARG A 140 16.50 23.61 5.73
N ASP A 141 16.45 24.45 6.77
CA ASP A 141 17.63 24.81 7.57
C ASP A 141 18.24 23.57 8.24
N GLN A 142 17.41 22.75 8.89
CA GLN A 142 17.85 21.51 9.53
C GLN A 142 18.51 20.52 8.54
N GLN A 143 17.96 20.39 7.33
CA GLN A 143 18.56 19.51 6.31
C GLN A 143 19.89 20.04 5.80
N ALA A 144 20.00 21.35 5.57
CA ALA A 144 21.26 21.98 5.17
C ALA A 144 22.36 21.82 6.24
N MET A 145 22.00 21.80 7.53
CA MET A 145 22.95 21.51 8.61
C MET A 145 23.43 20.06 8.59
N ARG A 146 22.53 19.10 8.36
CA ARG A 146 22.87 17.67 8.25
C ARG A 146 23.82 17.37 7.10
N GLU A 147 23.61 17.99 5.95
CA GLU A 147 24.48 17.84 4.77
C GLU A 147 25.88 18.46 4.96
N ARG A 148 26.01 19.50 5.79
CA ARG A 148 27.31 20.09 6.11
C ARG A 148 28.09 19.23 7.09
N GLY A 149 27.44 18.68 8.11
CA GLY A 149 28.08 17.78 9.08
C GLY A 149 28.58 16.48 8.45
N SER A 150 27.86 15.92 7.48
CA SER A 150 28.22 14.67 6.79
C SER A 150 29.32 14.80 5.72
N LYS A 151 29.78 16.02 5.41
CA LYS A 151 30.93 16.28 4.50
C LYS A 151 32.25 16.49 5.25
N GLN A 152 32.22 16.51 6.59
CA GLN A 152 33.37 16.84 7.43
C GLN A 152 33.96 15.62 8.17
N ASP A 153 33.27 14.48 8.08
CA ASP A 153 33.73 13.12 8.45
C ASP A 153 34.04 12.30 7.18
#